data_AF-A0A964Q6R3-F1
#
_entry.id   AF-A0A964Q6R3-F1
#
_cell.length_a   1.000
_cell.length_b   1.000
_cell.length_c   1.000
_cell.angle_alpha   90.00
_cell.angle_beta   90.00
_cell.angle_gamma   90.00
#
_symmetry.space_group_name_H-M   'P 1'
#
loop_
_entity.id
_entity.type
_entity.pdbx_description
1 polymer ?
#
loop_
_entity_poly.entity_id
_entity_poly.type
_entity_poly.pdbx_seq_one_letter_code
_entity_poly.pdbx_strand_id
1 'polypeptide(L)'
;MPAVIRRIQTDFVALALRAPSVNRPDFVPDKDERWLYQRINRAKLAPQGIGVLKSDGQVLTWVQMFDKDQSVLDFLEHSMKRFHETADAKGPVVTQRYMRFPGDKSQDRVDTEKLPAVIAEGHSKGKSCPMKLGKEPMPAGSVLARLVGRALDDKGKPVADTVNQEQYAEDKFVVSPALQQAVAKALATADTERVRLPDDFSKLCATHAHLGHIDVQPLLNMRTGPDNPLGVGGVVQNKGEWKQCAFWAQKLEATKETTLWRVEGQSEVVSQLAINGKGMHDVKLTWEGFIFVKGNRMAQLLLAARGTEKLEFAKDDHPLKREKKDEVAFLPGGRPVDVSAGVRYGIIGEPIAGDEPKGGNESANGSADNVQEFPEEARRQLINALGGSHLVFRDKVLEELKVSDDQKQKLMQRLPGIIKETMGHFLNIEDLQGAVLEKEHQAYRQKAQGKLTPFLENTLKEDQLQRLRQVELQQEGAFSLGRPDIGKDLKITDEQRKQFMALVQELQKKIEPLIKEAQAAGNPPEVMLKIMKVRRNYEDKIEALLSDGQKKQWKEMLGKPLDLDD
;
A
#
# COMPACT_ATOMS: atom_id res chain seq x y z
N MET A 1 -18.95 12.35 5.92
CA MET A 1 -18.69 11.23 4.96
C MET A 1 -18.70 9.79 5.52
N PRO A 2 -18.55 9.47 6.83
CA PRO A 2 -18.60 8.07 7.29
C PRO A 2 -19.91 7.34 7.00
N ALA A 3 -21.06 8.03 7.02
CA ALA A 3 -22.37 7.43 6.76
C ALA A 3 -22.55 6.98 5.30
N VAL A 4 -22.08 7.79 4.34
CA VAL A 4 -22.15 7.45 2.91
C VAL A 4 -21.33 6.20 2.61
N ILE A 5 -20.09 6.14 3.11
CA ILE A 5 -19.21 4.98 2.91
C ILE A 5 -19.85 3.72 3.51
N ARG A 6 -20.34 3.80 4.76
CA ARG A 6 -21.02 2.66 5.40
C ARG A 6 -22.23 2.18 4.61
N ARG A 7 -23.06 3.10 4.10
CA ARG A 7 -24.23 2.78 3.29
C ARG A 7 -23.83 2.08 1.99
N ILE A 8 -22.85 2.63 1.26
CA ILE A 8 -22.34 2.02 0.03
C ILE A 8 -21.81 0.61 0.31
N GLN A 9 -21.00 0.43 1.35
CA GLN A 9 -20.42 -0.88 1.69
C GLN A 9 -21.45 -1.93 2.12
N THR A 10 -22.58 -1.50 2.67
CA THR A 10 -23.63 -2.38 3.19
C THR A 10 -24.61 -2.79 2.09
N ASP A 11 -25.04 -1.83 1.27
CA ASP A 11 -26.20 -2.01 0.39
C ASP A 11 -25.85 -1.99 -1.11
N PHE A 12 -24.60 -1.65 -1.48
CA PHE A 12 -24.21 -1.45 -2.88
C PHE A 12 -22.88 -2.12 -3.23
N VAL A 13 -22.65 -2.32 -4.53
CA VAL A 13 -21.36 -2.68 -5.09
C VAL A 13 -20.81 -1.47 -5.84
N ALA A 14 -19.75 -0.85 -5.32
CA ALA A 14 -19.13 0.31 -5.93
C ALA A 14 -18.24 -0.08 -7.13
N LEU A 15 -18.46 0.56 -8.27
CA LEU A 15 -17.66 0.37 -9.50
C LEU A 15 -17.18 1.73 -10.02
N ALA A 16 -15.89 1.84 -10.33
CA ALA A 16 -15.32 3.00 -10.99
C ALA A 16 -15.10 2.68 -12.47
N LEU A 17 -15.76 3.44 -13.35
CA LEU A 17 -15.67 3.28 -14.79
C LEU A 17 -14.90 4.43 -15.42
N ARG A 18 -14.06 4.14 -16.42
CA ARG A 18 -13.32 5.16 -17.15
C ARG A 18 -14.28 5.94 -18.04
N ALA A 19 -14.34 7.27 -17.87
CA ALA A 19 -15.18 8.13 -18.70
C ALA A 19 -14.94 7.93 -20.21
N PRO A 20 -13.70 7.80 -20.73
CA PRO A 20 -13.49 7.51 -22.16
C PRO A 20 -14.17 6.21 -22.63
N SER A 21 -14.12 5.14 -21.84
CA SER A 21 -14.75 3.86 -22.16
C SER A 21 -16.29 3.96 -22.18
N VAL A 22 -16.87 4.74 -21.26
CA VAL A 22 -18.31 5.04 -21.25
C VAL A 22 -18.70 5.90 -22.46
N ASN A 23 -17.86 6.84 -22.87
CA ASN A 23 -18.17 7.76 -23.97
C ASN A 23 -17.93 7.14 -25.35
N ARG A 24 -16.98 6.22 -25.48
CA ARG A 24 -16.64 5.52 -26.71
C ARG A 24 -16.64 4.01 -26.47
N PRO A 25 -17.82 3.42 -26.20
CA PRO A 25 -17.91 2.01 -25.86
C PRO A 25 -17.46 1.11 -27.01
N ASP A 26 -17.50 1.57 -28.27
CA ASP A 26 -17.06 0.80 -29.43
C ASP A 26 -15.57 0.44 -29.40
N PHE A 27 -14.76 1.15 -28.61
CA PHE A 27 -13.35 0.82 -28.38
C PHE A 27 -13.12 -0.15 -27.21
N VAL A 28 -14.17 -0.57 -26.49
CA VAL A 28 -14.05 -1.57 -25.44
C VAL A 28 -13.93 -2.95 -26.09
N PRO A 29 -12.80 -3.68 -25.93
CA PRO A 29 -12.58 -4.93 -26.66
C PRO A 29 -13.51 -6.06 -26.22
N ASP A 30 -13.77 -6.16 -24.92
CA ASP A 30 -14.63 -7.18 -24.34
C ASP A 30 -16.10 -6.91 -24.68
N LYS A 31 -16.81 -7.95 -25.14
CA LYS A 31 -18.17 -7.83 -25.65
C LYS A 31 -19.19 -7.57 -24.55
N ASP A 32 -19.03 -8.20 -23.40
CA ASP A 32 -19.98 -8.11 -22.30
C ASP A 32 -19.81 -6.78 -21.56
N GLU A 33 -18.56 -6.35 -21.37
CA GLU A 33 -18.27 -5.00 -20.90
C GLU A 33 -18.78 -3.95 -21.88
N ARG A 34 -18.45 -4.06 -23.17
CA ARG A 34 -18.90 -3.10 -24.21
C ARG A 34 -20.40 -2.90 -24.13
N TRP A 35 -21.17 -3.98 -24.01
CA TRP A 35 -22.62 -3.92 -23.88
C TRP A 35 -23.06 -3.08 -22.66
N LEU A 36 -22.45 -3.29 -21.49
CA LEU A 36 -22.74 -2.51 -20.29
C LEU A 36 -22.37 -1.03 -20.47
N TYR A 37 -21.20 -0.74 -21.03
CA TYR A 37 -20.76 0.63 -21.32
C TYR A 37 -21.70 1.34 -22.30
N GLN A 38 -22.20 0.65 -23.34
CA GLN A 38 -23.20 1.18 -24.28
C GLN A 38 -24.51 1.54 -23.57
N ARG A 39 -24.96 0.71 -22.63
CA ARG A 39 -26.17 0.99 -21.83
C ARG A 39 -26.02 2.23 -20.97
N ILE A 40 -24.92 2.32 -20.22
CA ILE A 40 -24.61 3.50 -19.40
C ILE A 40 -24.49 4.74 -20.28
N ASN A 41 -23.85 4.62 -21.45
CA ASN A 41 -23.73 5.70 -22.43
C ASN A 41 -25.09 6.23 -22.88
N ARG A 42 -26.06 5.35 -23.13
CA ARG A 42 -27.43 5.77 -23.42
C ARG A 42 -28.08 6.41 -22.19
N ALA A 43 -27.93 5.85 -21.00
CA ALA A 43 -28.63 6.35 -19.82
C ALA A 43 -28.11 7.70 -19.30
N LYS A 44 -26.82 8.00 -19.41
CA LYS A 44 -26.20 9.17 -18.76
C LYS A 44 -26.64 10.52 -19.34
N LEU A 45 -26.46 11.58 -18.55
CA LEU A 45 -26.64 12.98 -18.98
C LEU A 45 -25.35 13.61 -19.49
N ALA A 46 -24.23 13.34 -18.83
CA ALA A 46 -22.93 13.88 -19.19
C ALA A 46 -21.84 12.80 -19.22
N PRO A 47 -20.62 13.13 -19.67
CA PRO A 47 -19.46 12.23 -19.68
C PRO A 47 -19.04 11.67 -18.32
N GLN A 48 -19.33 12.39 -17.23
CA GLN A 48 -19.00 12.04 -15.85
C GLN A 48 -20.29 12.00 -15.02
N GLY A 49 -20.32 11.31 -13.89
CA GLY A 49 -21.50 11.27 -13.00
C GLY A 49 -21.60 9.95 -12.24
N ILE A 50 -22.68 9.82 -11.46
CA ILE A 50 -22.96 8.64 -10.63
C ILE A 50 -24.25 7.98 -11.15
N GLY A 51 -24.16 6.69 -11.47
CA GLY A 51 -25.30 5.88 -11.87
C GLY A 51 -25.51 4.71 -10.92
N VAL A 52 -26.77 4.39 -10.62
CA VAL A 52 -27.14 3.14 -9.91
C VAL A 52 -27.83 2.21 -10.87
N LEU A 53 -27.36 0.96 -10.91
CA LEU A 53 -27.81 -0.06 -11.82
C LEU A 53 -28.22 -1.32 -11.05
N LYS A 54 -29.15 -2.08 -11.62
CA LYS A 54 -29.39 -3.46 -11.23
C LYS A 54 -28.28 -4.38 -11.72
N SER A 55 -28.19 -5.58 -11.15
CA SER A 55 -27.29 -6.64 -11.61
C SER A 55 -27.52 -7.06 -13.06
N ASP A 56 -28.72 -6.83 -13.58
CA ASP A 56 -29.08 -7.03 -14.99
C ASP A 56 -28.64 -5.89 -15.93
N GLY A 57 -27.91 -4.91 -15.41
CA GLY A 57 -27.39 -3.77 -16.16
C GLY A 57 -28.42 -2.71 -16.52
N GLN A 58 -29.66 -2.79 -16.02
CA GLN A 58 -30.63 -1.70 -16.16
C GLN A 58 -30.24 -0.53 -15.24
N VAL A 59 -30.16 0.67 -15.80
CA VAL A 59 -29.84 1.90 -15.05
C VAL A 59 -31.11 2.44 -14.42
N LEU A 60 -31.14 2.49 -13.08
CA LEU A 60 -32.30 2.96 -12.32
C LEU A 60 -32.32 4.48 -12.19
N THR A 61 -31.16 5.06 -11.91
CA THR A 61 -31.00 6.51 -11.75
C THR A 61 -29.60 6.97 -12.14
N TRP A 62 -29.49 8.22 -12.60
CA TRP A 62 -28.24 8.90 -12.95
C TRP A 62 -28.24 10.32 -12.39
N VAL A 63 -27.12 10.73 -11.78
CA VAL A 63 -26.94 12.09 -11.25
C VAL A 63 -25.56 12.64 -11.61
N GLN A 64 -25.51 13.92 -11.99
CA GLN A 64 -24.25 14.62 -12.26
C GLN A 64 -23.60 15.20 -10.99
N MET A 65 -24.40 15.84 -10.14
CA MET A 65 -23.99 16.52 -8.90
C MET A 65 -25.15 16.55 -7.91
N PHE A 66 -24.89 17.00 -6.68
CA PHE A 66 -25.88 17.05 -5.61
C PHE A 66 -26.12 18.49 -5.16
N ASP A 67 -27.31 18.78 -4.65
CA ASP A 67 -27.61 20.11 -4.08
C ASP A 67 -26.76 20.40 -2.83
N LYS A 68 -26.55 19.37 -2.02
CA LYS A 68 -25.90 19.42 -0.70
C LYS A 68 -25.44 18.04 -0.25
N ASP A 69 -24.60 17.98 0.79
CA ASP A 69 -24.00 16.73 1.29
C ASP A 69 -25.05 15.65 1.62
N GLN A 70 -26.15 16.06 2.28
CA GLN A 70 -27.24 15.16 2.66
C GLN A 70 -27.89 14.50 1.43
N SER A 71 -27.93 15.20 0.29
CA SER A 71 -28.55 14.70 -0.93
C SER A 71 -27.84 13.47 -1.51
N VAL A 72 -26.60 13.18 -1.12
CA VAL A 72 -25.92 11.92 -1.46
C VAL A 72 -26.60 10.73 -0.78
N LEU A 73 -26.91 10.83 0.51
CA LEU A 73 -27.61 9.77 1.23
C LEU A 73 -29.04 9.62 0.74
N ASP A 74 -29.74 10.74 0.51
CA ASP A 74 -31.10 10.75 -0.02
C ASP A 74 -31.15 10.10 -1.41
N PHE A 75 -30.12 10.30 -2.25
CA PHE A 75 -30.01 9.65 -3.56
C PHE A 75 -29.80 8.14 -3.44
N LEU A 76 -28.98 7.67 -2.49
CA LEU A 76 -28.80 6.24 -2.25
C LEU A 76 -30.11 5.60 -1.76
N GLU A 77 -30.83 6.26 -0.85
CA GLU A 77 -32.14 5.79 -0.38
C GLU A 77 -33.17 5.76 -1.51
N HIS A 78 -33.24 6.83 -2.31
CA HIS A 78 -34.07 6.90 -3.49
C HIS A 78 -33.76 5.78 -4.49
N SER A 79 -32.48 5.50 -4.71
CA SER A 79 -32.02 4.41 -5.59
C SER A 79 -32.45 3.03 -5.08
N MET A 80 -32.37 2.80 -3.76
CA MET A 80 -32.86 1.55 -3.15
C MET A 80 -34.38 1.39 -3.28
N LYS A 81 -35.13 2.47 -3.08
CA LYS A 81 -36.57 2.47 -3.30
C LYS A 81 -36.90 2.08 -4.76
N ARG A 82 -36.22 2.70 -5.73
CA ARG A 82 -36.34 2.38 -7.16
C ARG A 82 -35.99 0.93 -7.46
N PHE A 83 -34.97 0.39 -6.81
CA PHE A 83 -34.59 -1.01 -6.94
C PHE A 83 -35.72 -1.94 -6.50
N HIS A 84 -36.30 -1.72 -5.32
CA HIS A 84 -37.43 -2.53 -4.82
C HIS A 84 -38.70 -2.39 -5.68
N GLU A 85 -39.04 -1.18 -6.13
CA GLU A 85 -40.19 -0.94 -7.01
C GLU A 85 -40.07 -1.66 -8.37
N THR A 86 -38.85 -2.00 -8.78
CA THR A 86 -38.55 -2.58 -10.09
C THR A 86 -37.91 -3.95 -10.02
N ALA A 87 -37.93 -4.59 -8.84
CA ALA A 87 -37.30 -5.89 -8.60
C ALA A 87 -37.87 -6.98 -9.51
N ASP A 88 -39.19 -7.01 -9.68
CA ASP A 88 -39.90 -8.00 -10.51
C ASP A 88 -40.17 -7.53 -11.95
N ALA A 89 -39.61 -6.38 -12.35
CA ALA A 89 -39.85 -5.82 -13.66
C ALA A 89 -39.20 -6.67 -14.76
N LYS A 90 -40.03 -7.33 -15.58
CA LYS A 90 -39.59 -8.16 -16.72
C LYS A 90 -39.25 -7.35 -17.99
N GLY A 91 -39.52 -6.04 -17.97
CA GLY A 91 -39.35 -5.13 -19.11
C GLY A 91 -38.37 -3.98 -18.83
N PRO A 92 -38.17 -3.08 -19.80
CA PRO A 92 -37.36 -1.88 -19.62
C PRO A 92 -37.81 -1.05 -18.42
N VAL A 93 -36.84 -0.66 -17.58
CA VAL A 93 -37.08 0.26 -16.46
C VAL A 93 -36.73 1.69 -16.89
N VAL A 94 -37.52 2.65 -16.40
CA VAL A 94 -37.26 4.08 -16.59
C VAL A 94 -36.05 4.48 -15.74
N THR A 95 -35.01 5.00 -16.39
CA THR A 95 -33.90 5.71 -15.75
C THR A 95 -34.33 7.13 -15.41
N GLN A 96 -34.32 7.45 -14.12
CA GLN A 96 -34.49 8.84 -13.66
C GLN A 96 -33.17 9.59 -13.71
N ARG A 97 -33.16 10.81 -14.24
CA ARG A 97 -31.92 11.53 -14.52
C ARG A 97 -31.93 12.91 -13.89
N TYR A 98 -30.81 13.30 -13.28
CA TYR A 98 -30.67 14.55 -12.55
C TYR A 98 -29.39 15.26 -12.95
N MET A 99 -29.52 16.53 -13.37
CA MET A 99 -28.35 17.40 -13.42
C MET A 99 -27.91 17.72 -12.00
N ARG A 100 -28.84 17.96 -11.07
CA ARG A 100 -28.53 18.11 -9.65
C ARG A 100 -29.59 17.40 -8.83
N PHE A 101 -29.21 16.46 -7.97
CA PHE A 101 -30.18 15.75 -7.15
C PHE A 101 -30.36 16.43 -5.78
N PRO A 102 -31.61 16.59 -5.30
CA PRO A 102 -32.88 16.32 -5.99
C PRO A 102 -33.42 17.46 -6.86
N GLY A 103 -32.85 18.67 -6.76
CA GLY A 103 -33.49 19.92 -7.20
C GLY A 103 -33.55 20.21 -8.70
N ASP A 104 -32.74 19.55 -9.54
CA ASP A 104 -32.68 19.75 -10.98
C ASP A 104 -32.78 18.40 -11.73
N LYS A 105 -34.03 17.96 -11.89
CA LYS A 105 -34.39 16.74 -12.61
C LYS A 105 -34.42 16.99 -14.12
N SER A 106 -33.71 16.16 -14.87
CA SER A 106 -33.76 16.11 -16.33
C SER A 106 -34.84 15.17 -16.84
N GLN A 107 -35.08 15.18 -18.15
CA GLN A 107 -35.99 14.23 -18.79
C GLN A 107 -35.59 12.79 -18.47
N ASP A 108 -36.55 11.95 -18.07
CA ASP A 108 -36.31 10.52 -17.85
C ASP A 108 -35.95 9.80 -19.16
N ARG A 109 -35.32 8.62 -19.07
CA ARG A 109 -34.93 7.83 -20.25
C ARG A 109 -35.29 6.36 -20.08
N VAL A 110 -35.69 5.69 -21.15
CA VAL A 110 -35.93 4.24 -21.16
C VAL A 110 -34.93 3.60 -22.12
N ASP A 111 -34.21 2.58 -21.64
CA ASP A 111 -33.37 1.74 -22.51
C ASP A 111 -34.18 0.53 -22.98
N THR A 112 -34.67 0.58 -24.21
CA THR A 112 -35.49 -0.48 -24.80
C THR A 112 -34.66 -1.63 -25.40
N GLU A 113 -33.33 -1.53 -25.36
CA GLU A 113 -32.43 -2.59 -25.82
C GLU A 113 -32.61 -3.87 -25.01
N LYS A 114 -32.60 -5.01 -25.70
CA LYS A 114 -32.83 -6.31 -25.06
C LYS A 114 -31.72 -6.63 -24.04
N LEU A 115 -32.14 -7.19 -22.91
CA LEU A 115 -31.23 -7.76 -21.92
C LEU A 115 -30.53 -8.99 -22.53
N PRO A 116 -29.24 -9.22 -22.24
CA PRO A 116 -28.56 -10.45 -22.61
C PRO A 116 -29.25 -11.62 -21.90
N ALA A 117 -29.33 -12.75 -22.60
CA ALA A 117 -30.00 -13.95 -22.08
C ALA A 117 -29.28 -14.55 -20.85
N VAL A 118 -27.99 -14.25 -20.69
CA VAL A 118 -27.14 -14.70 -19.58
C VAL A 118 -26.27 -13.52 -19.16
N ILE A 119 -26.46 -13.03 -17.94
CA ILE A 119 -25.41 -12.27 -17.24
C ILE A 119 -24.48 -13.37 -16.75
N ALA A 120 -23.23 -13.39 -17.24
CA ALA A 120 -22.29 -14.45 -16.89
C ALA A 120 -22.29 -14.68 -15.37
N GLU A 121 -22.52 -15.93 -14.94
CA GLU A 121 -22.20 -16.33 -13.57
C GLU A 121 -20.75 -15.88 -13.35
N GLY A 122 -20.51 -15.16 -12.25
CA GLY A 122 -19.21 -14.53 -11.99
C GLY A 122 -18.06 -15.50 -12.29
N HIS A 123 -16.93 -14.96 -12.75
CA HIS A 123 -15.79 -15.79 -13.16
C HIS A 123 -15.46 -16.87 -12.11
N SER A 124 -15.21 -18.10 -12.56
CA SER A 124 -14.91 -19.24 -11.68
C SER A 124 -13.84 -18.89 -10.64
N LYS A 125 -13.98 -19.39 -9.41
CA LYS A 125 -13.05 -19.16 -8.30
C LYS A 125 -11.60 -19.35 -8.77
N GLY A 126 -10.76 -18.31 -8.63
CA GLY A 126 -9.36 -18.30 -9.09
C GLY A 126 -9.12 -17.65 -10.46
N LYS A 127 -10.15 -17.31 -11.24
CA LYS A 127 -10.02 -16.45 -12.42
C LYS A 127 -10.12 -14.98 -12.02
N SER A 128 -9.30 -14.12 -12.63
CA SER A 128 -9.35 -12.68 -12.40
C SER A 128 -10.45 -12.03 -13.24
N CYS A 129 -11.11 -11.02 -12.68
CA CYS A 129 -12.06 -10.19 -13.40
C CYS A 129 -11.42 -9.55 -14.65
N PRO A 130 -12.10 -9.58 -15.82
CA PRO A 130 -11.60 -8.98 -17.07
C PRO A 130 -11.37 -7.46 -17.00
N MET A 131 -11.87 -6.78 -15.94
CA MET A 131 -11.55 -5.40 -15.57
C MET A 131 -10.06 -5.14 -15.25
N LYS A 132 -9.15 -6.05 -15.63
CA LYS A 132 -7.76 -5.72 -15.97
C LYS A 132 -7.65 -4.84 -17.24
N LEU A 133 -8.76 -4.38 -17.83
CA LEU A 133 -8.79 -3.34 -18.88
C LEU A 133 -8.54 -1.93 -18.31
N GLY A 134 -7.36 -1.75 -17.74
CA GLY A 134 -6.81 -0.45 -17.33
C GLY A 134 -5.30 -0.33 -17.59
N LYS A 135 -4.65 -1.42 -17.97
CA LYS A 135 -3.27 -1.40 -18.41
C LYS A 135 -3.27 -2.10 -19.75
N GLU A 136 -2.65 -1.49 -20.76
CA GLU A 136 -1.94 -2.32 -21.75
C GLU A 136 -1.27 -3.46 -20.98
N PRO A 137 -1.29 -4.73 -21.45
CA PRO A 137 -0.63 -5.82 -20.75
C PRO A 137 0.75 -5.31 -20.31
N MET A 138 0.91 -5.10 -19.00
CA MET A 138 2.09 -4.40 -18.50
C MET A 138 3.28 -5.19 -19.00
N PRO A 139 4.23 -4.59 -19.72
CA PRO A 139 5.29 -5.35 -20.35
C PRO A 139 5.93 -6.26 -19.30
N ALA A 140 6.05 -7.55 -19.61
CA ALA A 140 6.54 -8.53 -18.65
C ALA A 140 7.86 -8.04 -18.00
N GLY A 141 7.93 -8.19 -16.68
CA GLY A 141 9.04 -7.71 -15.85
C GLY A 141 9.09 -6.19 -15.59
N SER A 142 8.10 -5.41 -16.03
CA SER A 142 7.98 -4.00 -15.61
C SER A 142 7.98 -3.87 -14.09
N VAL A 143 8.34 -2.70 -13.56
CA VAL A 143 8.16 -2.37 -12.14
C VAL A 143 6.90 -1.53 -11.97
N LEU A 144 5.97 -1.97 -11.11
CA LEU A 144 4.80 -1.21 -10.71
C LEU A 144 5.17 -0.34 -9.50
N ALA A 145 5.28 0.96 -9.72
CA ALA A 145 5.44 1.95 -8.67
C ALA A 145 4.08 2.37 -8.12
N ARG A 146 4.00 2.42 -6.78
CA ARG A 146 2.88 2.96 -6.01
C ARG A 146 3.37 4.20 -5.29
N LEU A 147 2.63 5.29 -5.43
CA LEU A 147 2.90 6.57 -4.77
C LEU A 147 1.85 6.85 -3.71
N VAL A 148 2.30 7.39 -2.58
CA VAL A 148 1.46 7.95 -1.52
C VAL A 148 2.01 9.32 -1.16
N GLY A 149 1.16 10.35 -1.11
CA GLY A 149 1.53 11.73 -0.84
C GLY A 149 0.65 12.38 0.22
N ARG A 150 1.21 13.20 1.10
CA ARG A 150 0.48 13.92 2.16
C ARG A 150 0.91 15.38 2.22
N ALA A 151 -0.07 16.27 2.40
CA ALA A 151 0.19 17.62 2.88
C ALA A 151 0.62 17.59 4.36
N LEU A 152 1.40 18.58 4.77
CA LEU A 152 1.87 18.78 6.13
C LEU A 152 1.29 20.08 6.70
N ASP A 153 0.99 20.06 8.00
CA ASP A 153 0.62 21.25 8.77
C ASP A 153 1.83 22.18 9.04
N ASP A 154 1.57 23.28 9.73
CA ASP A 154 2.58 24.28 10.12
C ASP A 154 3.69 23.72 11.04
N LYS A 155 3.45 22.56 11.65
CA LYS A 155 4.40 21.82 12.50
C LYS A 155 5.11 20.70 11.75
N GLY A 156 4.86 20.55 10.45
CA GLY A 156 5.46 19.52 9.60
C GLY A 156 4.88 18.13 9.81
N LYS A 157 3.71 18.00 10.46
CA LYS A 157 2.99 16.74 10.64
C LYS A 157 2.02 16.50 9.48
N PRO A 158 1.81 15.25 9.05
CA PRO A 158 0.79 14.94 8.04
C PRO A 158 -0.59 15.45 8.46
N VAL A 159 -1.29 16.11 7.53
CA VAL A 159 -2.67 16.54 7.77
C VAL A 159 -3.56 15.31 7.91
N ALA A 160 -4.43 15.32 8.92
CA ALA A 160 -5.28 14.18 9.28
C ALA A 160 -6.45 13.96 8.31
N ASP A 161 -6.86 14.99 7.57
CA ASP A 161 -7.91 14.87 6.58
C ASP A 161 -7.34 14.28 5.29
N THR A 162 -7.61 12.99 5.13
CA THR A 162 -7.13 12.16 4.03
C THR A 162 -8.16 12.01 2.91
N VAL A 163 -9.33 12.61 3.09
CA VAL A 163 -10.46 12.53 2.15
C VAL A 163 -10.29 13.55 1.04
N ASN A 164 -9.74 14.72 1.39
CA ASN A 164 -9.47 15.79 0.44
C ASN A 164 -8.22 15.50 -0.40
N GLN A 165 -8.39 15.51 -1.73
CA GLN A 165 -7.31 15.22 -2.68
C GLN A 165 -6.20 16.27 -2.67
N GLU A 166 -6.50 17.46 -2.15
CA GLU A 166 -5.55 18.55 -1.94
C GLU A 166 -4.72 18.37 -0.66
N GLN A 167 -4.95 17.29 0.09
CA GLN A 167 -4.22 16.92 1.30
C GLN A 167 -3.64 15.50 1.21
N TYR A 168 -4.16 14.69 0.27
CA TYR A 168 -3.73 13.32 0.05
C TYR A 168 -3.66 12.96 -1.44
N ALA A 169 -2.59 12.27 -1.83
CA ALA A 169 -2.45 11.71 -3.16
C ALA A 169 -2.12 10.21 -3.09
N GLU A 170 -2.74 9.44 -3.98
CA GLU A 170 -2.32 8.09 -4.33
C GLU A 170 -2.23 7.97 -5.83
N ASP A 171 -1.15 7.37 -6.33
CA ASP A 171 -1.03 7.08 -7.76
C ASP A 171 -0.26 5.78 -8.01
N LYS A 172 -0.34 5.28 -9.24
CA LYS A 172 0.38 4.10 -9.71
C LYS A 172 0.93 4.33 -11.11
N PHE A 173 2.20 4.03 -11.30
CA PHE A 173 2.86 4.16 -12.59
C PHE A 173 3.84 3.02 -12.85
N VAL A 174 4.30 2.91 -14.09
CA VAL A 174 5.10 1.78 -14.53
C VAL A 174 6.48 2.25 -14.95
N VAL A 175 7.53 1.64 -14.38
CA VAL A 175 8.90 1.75 -14.90
C VAL A 175 9.11 0.63 -15.91
N SER A 176 9.10 0.99 -17.18
CA SER A 176 9.18 0.04 -18.29
C SER A 176 10.51 -0.73 -18.30
N PRO A 177 10.58 -1.93 -18.93
CA PRO A 177 11.81 -2.66 -19.15
C PRO A 177 12.92 -1.82 -19.79
N ALA A 178 12.57 -0.99 -20.78
CA ALA A 178 13.52 -0.12 -21.47
C ALA A 178 14.09 0.96 -20.54
N LEU A 179 13.23 1.56 -19.71
CA LEU A 179 13.66 2.56 -18.74
C LEU A 179 14.52 1.95 -17.62
N GLN A 180 14.18 0.73 -17.16
CA GLN A 180 15.03 -0.02 -16.22
C GLN A 180 16.42 -0.30 -16.80
N GLN A 181 16.51 -0.68 -18.08
CA GLN A 181 17.79 -0.89 -18.76
C GLN A 181 18.60 0.40 -18.88
N ALA A 182 17.95 1.53 -19.18
CA ALA A 182 18.62 2.83 -19.21
C ALA A 182 19.20 3.21 -17.84
N VAL A 183 18.44 2.97 -16.75
CA VAL A 183 18.92 3.14 -15.37
C VAL A 183 20.10 2.22 -15.09
N ALA A 184 19.97 0.91 -15.34
CA ALA A 184 21.04 -0.05 -15.10
C ALA A 184 22.32 0.28 -15.89
N LYS A 185 22.19 0.76 -17.13
CA LYS A 185 23.32 1.19 -17.95
C LYS A 185 24.03 2.41 -17.34
N ALA A 186 23.28 3.41 -16.85
CA ALA A 186 23.87 4.55 -16.15
C ALA A 186 24.62 4.08 -14.90
N LEU A 187 24.00 3.22 -14.10
CA LEU A 187 24.59 2.67 -12.88
C LEU A 187 25.84 1.81 -13.13
N ALA A 188 25.88 1.04 -14.22
CA ALA A 188 27.04 0.21 -14.57
C ALA A 188 28.31 1.00 -14.88
N THR A 189 28.19 2.29 -15.22
CA THR A 189 29.35 3.18 -15.45
C THR A 189 29.88 3.80 -14.17
N ALA A 190 29.21 3.59 -13.03
CA ALA A 190 29.54 4.20 -11.76
C ALA A 190 30.38 3.26 -10.91
N ASP A 191 31.55 3.76 -10.49
CA ASP A 191 32.42 3.07 -9.55
C ASP A 191 32.03 3.44 -8.10
N THR A 192 32.72 4.41 -7.50
CA THR A 192 32.41 4.96 -6.15
C THR A 192 31.81 6.37 -6.18
N GLU A 193 31.90 7.05 -7.32
CA GLU A 193 31.35 8.40 -7.51
C GLU A 193 29.85 8.37 -7.80
N ARG A 194 29.20 9.51 -7.52
CA ARG A 194 27.79 9.73 -7.77
C ARG A 194 27.52 9.83 -9.28
N VAL A 195 26.63 9.00 -9.80
CA VAL A 195 26.21 9.01 -11.22
C VAL A 195 24.82 9.63 -11.38
N ARG A 196 24.62 10.38 -12.46
CA ARG A 196 23.30 10.94 -12.79
C ARG A 196 22.40 9.86 -13.37
N LEU A 197 21.16 9.78 -12.89
CA LEU A 197 20.14 8.88 -13.44
C LEU A 197 19.51 9.47 -14.71
N PRO A 198 18.95 8.64 -15.61
CA PRO A 198 18.28 9.12 -16.82
C PRO A 198 17.16 10.12 -16.51
N ASP A 199 17.11 11.24 -17.24
CA ASP A 199 16.13 12.29 -17.03
C ASP A 199 14.68 11.78 -17.14
N ASP A 200 14.40 10.84 -18.05
CA ASP A 200 13.07 10.23 -18.21
C ASP A 200 12.64 9.46 -16.96
N PHE A 201 13.58 8.84 -16.24
CA PHE A 201 13.29 8.17 -14.97
C PHE A 201 12.99 9.19 -13.86
N SER A 202 13.82 10.22 -13.72
CA SER A 202 13.60 11.29 -12.74
C SER A 202 12.26 12.00 -12.96
N LYS A 203 11.96 12.36 -14.22
CA LYS A 203 10.71 13.03 -14.60
C LYS A 203 9.51 12.13 -14.40
N LEU A 204 9.61 10.83 -14.71
CA LEU A 204 8.54 9.87 -14.43
C LEU A 204 8.20 9.88 -12.93
N CYS A 205 9.19 9.66 -12.05
CA CYS A 205 8.95 9.66 -10.60
C CYS A 205 8.35 10.99 -10.11
N ALA A 206 8.86 12.12 -10.58
CA ALA A 206 8.42 13.44 -10.13
C ALA A 206 7.04 13.85 -10.68
N THR A 207 6.65 13.39 -11.86
CA THR A 207 5.34 13.73 -12.47
C THR A 207 4.17 13.23 -11.64
N HIS A 208 4.32 12.10 -10.95
CA HIS A 208 3.26 11.51 -10.12
C HIS A 208 3.18 12.10 -8.71
N ALA A 209 4.16 12.91 -8.28
CA ALA A 209 4.24 13.44 -6.93
C ALA A 209 3.67 14.87 -6.84
N HIS A 210 2.36 14.97 -6.81
CA HIS A 210 1.60 16.22 -6.62
C HIS A 210 0.26 15.92 -5.94
N LEU A 211 -0.36 16.93 -5.32
CA LEU A 211 -1.69 16.91 -4.74
C LEU A 211 -2.74 17.41 -5.75
N GLY A 212 -4.00 17.17 -5.40
CA GLY A 212 -5.14 17.60 -6.17
C GLY A 212 -5.62 16.57 -7.20
N HIS A 213 -6.72 16.91 -7.85
CA HIS A 213 -7.37 16.06 -8.85
C HIS A 213 -6.64 16.07 -10.20
N ILE A 214 -7.00 15.15 -11.10
CA ILE A 214 -6.33 14.94 -12.39
C ILE A 214 -6.22 16.22 -13.24
N ASP A 215 -7.19 17.14 -13.17
CA ASP A 215 -7.20 18.36 -13.98
C ASP A 215 -6.14 19.40 -13.56
N VAL A 216 -5.63 19.31 -12.32
CA VAL A 216 -4.61 20.23 -11.82
C VAL A 216 -3.19 19.70 -11.97
N GLN A 217 -3.00 18.53 -12.58
CA GLN A 217 -1.67 17.98 -12.86
C GLN A 217 -0.74 19.03 -13.51
N PRO A 218 0.46 19.31 -12.95
CA PRO A 218 1.30 20.42 -13.42
C PRO A 218 1.64 20.33 -14.91
N LEU A 219 1.89 19.12 -15.42
CA LEU A 219 2.29 18.85 -16.81
C LEU A 219 1.16 18.22 -17.62
N LEU A 220 -0.09 18.43 -17.21
CA LEU A 220 -1.24 17.87 -17.90
C LEU A 220 -1.34 18.38 -19.34
N ASN A 221 -1.29 17.43 -20.27
CA ASN A 221 -1.52 17.67 -21.69
C ASN A 221 -2.80 16.95 -22.10
N MET A 222 -3.94 17.65 -22.12
CA MET A 222 -5.19 17.10 -22.63
C MET A 222 -5.41 17.53 -24.09
N ARG A 223 -5.43 16.54 -24.99
CA ARG A 223 -5.83 16.75 -26.37
C ARG A 223 -7.35 16.88 -26.42
N THR A 224 -7.87 18.10 -26.62
CA THR A 224 -9.31 18.34 -26.74
C THR A 224 -9.74 18.38 -28.22
N GLY A 225 -9.63 17.25 -28.92
CA GLY A 225 -10.08 17.14 -30.32
C GLY A 225 -11.56 16.75 -30.47
N PRO A 226 -12.11 16.63 -31.69
CA PRO A 226 -13.42 16.01 -31.93
C PRO A 226 -13.50 14.55 -31.41
N ASP A 227 -12.34 13.92 -31.20
CA ASP A 227 -12.19 12.60 -30.57
C ASP A 227 -12.15 12.64 -29.03
N ASN A 228 -12.23 13.83 -28.41
CA ASN A 228 -12.29 13.99 -26.97
C ASN A 228 -13.67 13.56 -26.45
N PRO A 229 -13.75 12.62 -25.48
CA PRO A 229 -15.01 12.20 -24.86
C PRO A 229 -15.80 13.32 -24.16
N LEU A 230 -15.21 14.51 -23.97
CA LEU A 230 -15.88 15.69 -23.41
C LEU A 230 -16.47 16.64 -24.47
N GLY A 231 -16.22 16.43 -25.78
CA GLY A 231 -16.86 17.19 -26.87
C GLY A 231 -16.43 18.67 -26.99
N VAL A 232 -15.41 19.10 -26.24
CA VAL A 232 -14.86 20.46 -26.32
C VAL A 232 -13.70 20.47 -27.31
N GLY A 233 -13.70 21.40 -28.27
CA GLY A 233 -12.60 21.58 -29.24
C GLY A 233 -11.47 22.47 -28.71
N GLY A 234 -10.21 22.11 -28.99
CA GLY A 234 -9.00 22.86 -28.64
C GLY A 234 -7.80 21.97 -28.26
N VAL A 235 -6.76 22.51 -27.64
CA VAL A 235 -5.85 21.75 -26.77
C VAL A 235 -5.84 22.50 -25.45
N VAL A 236 -6.31 21.86 -24.38
CA VAL A 236 -6.19 22.45 -23.04
C VAL A 236 -4.95 21.84 -22.40
N GLN A 237 -3.92 22.68 -22.30
CA GLN A 237 -2.61 22.28 -21.79
C GLN A 237 -2.24 23.18 -20.63
N ASN A 238 -1.98 22.57 -19.48
CA ASN A 238 -1.32 23.27 -18.38
C ASN A 238 0.10 23.61 -18.85
N LYS A 239 0.51 24.87 -18.69
CA LYS A 239 1.83 25.34 -19.15
C LYS A 239 2.88 25.03 -18.10
N GLY A 240 3.05 23.74 -17.81
CA GLY A 240 4.06 23.25 -16.89
C GLY A 240 5.45 23.25 -17.48
N GLU A 241 6.43 23.69 -16.70
CA GLU A 241 7.84 23.71 -17.08
C GLU A 241 8.69 23.16 -15.93
N TRP A 242 9.55 22.17 -16.23
CA TRP A 242 10.58 21.73 -15.30
C TRP A 242 11.65 22.82 -15.18
N LYS A 243 11.76 23.43 -14.00
CA LYS A 243 12.91 24.29 -13.66
C LYS A 243 14.11 23.46 -13.24
N GLN A 244 13.85 22.32 -12.61
CA GLN A 244 14.86 21.34 -12.26
C GLN A 244 14.23 19.95 -12.19
N CYS A 245 14.93 18.93 -12.67
CA CYS A 245 14.59 17.55 -12.36
C CYS A 245 15.83 16.70 -12.62
N ALA A 246 16.54 16.35 -11.55
CA ALA A 246 17.76 15.57 -11.65
C ALA A 246 17.88 14.67 -10.44
N PHE A 247 18.00 13.37 -10.69
CA PHE A 247 18.33 12.39 -9.68
C PHE A 247 19.71 11.84 -9.96
N TRP A 248 20.32 11.34 -8.90
CA TRP A 248 21.62 10.74 -8.94
C TRP A 248 21.65 9.54 -8.01
N ALA A 249 22.57 8.64 -8.27
CA ALA A 249 22.76 7.42 -7.52
C ALA A 249 24.22 7.26 -7.10
N GLN A 250 24.43 6.69 -5.92
CA GLN A 250 25.74 6.29 -5.43
C GLN A 250 25.69 4.83 -4.99
N LYS A 251 26.69 4.05 -5.40
CA LYS A 251 26.80 2.65 -5.02
C LYS A 251 27.07 2.55 -3.52
N LEU A 252 26.28 1.75 -2.81
CA LEU A 252 26.54 1.46 -1.39
C LEU A 252 27.17 0.08 -1.24
N GLU A 253 26.48 -0.94 -1.72
CA GLU A 253 26.84 -2.33 -1.52
C GLU A 253 26.55 -3.15 -2.77
N ALA A 254 27.36 -4.16 -3.03
CA ALA A 254 27.14 -5.13 -4.08
C ALA A 254 27.29 -6.54 -3.52
N THR A 255 26.26 -7.36 -3.69
CA THR A 255 26.30 -8.80 -3.46
C THR A 255 26.57 -9.52 -4.78
N LYS A 256 26.65 -10.86 -4.75
CA LYS A 256 26.75 -11.67 -5.99
C LYS A 256 25.55 -11.50 -6.92
N GLU A 257 24.39 -11.09 -6.38
CA GLU A 257 23.13 -11.06 -7.14
C GLU A 257 22.53 -9.66 -7.31
N THR A 258 22.77 -8.76 -6.37
CA THR A 258 22.13 -7.46 -6.32
C THR A 258 23.12 -6.35 -5.99
N THR A 259 22.89 -5.16 -6.55
CA THR A 259 23.60 -3.94 -6.15
C THR A 259 22.61 -2.94 -5.58
N LEU A 260 22.94 -2.44 -4.39
CA LEU A 260 22.19 -1.39 -3.69
C LEU A 260 22.78 -0.02 -4.03
N TRP A 261 21.92 0.87 -4.48
CA TRP A 261 22.26 2.24 -4.83
C TRP A 261 21.46 3.21 -3.97
N ARG A 262 22.13 4.13 -3.26
CA ARG A 262 21.49 5.29 -2.66
C ARG A 262 21.11 6.27 -3.76
N VAL A 263 19.88 6.77 -3.73
CA VAL A 263 19.38 7.78 -4.67
C VAL A 263 19.15 9.08 -3.93
N GLU A 264 19.54 10.18 -4.55
CA GLU A 264 19.28 11.55 -4.09
C GLU A 264 19.00 12.46 -5.28
N GLY A 265 18.10 13.42 -5.12
CA GLY A 265 17.70 14.28 -6.23
C GLY A 265 16.88 15.49 -5.83
N GLN A 266 16.59 16.32 -6.83
CA GLN A 266 15.74 17.49 -6.69
C GLN A 266 14.84 17.62 -7.92
N SER A 267 13.60 18.05 -7.69
CA SER A 267 12.66 18.39 -8.75
C SER A 267 11.91 19.67 -8.43
N GLU A 268 11.71 20.51 -9.44
CA GLU A 268 10.94 21.73 -9.38
C GLU A 268 10.19 21.88 -10.71
N VAL A 269 8.86 21.81 -10.63
CA VAL A 269 7.95 22.13 -11.73
C VAL A 269 7.12 23.32 -11.33
N VAL A 270 6.99 24.26 -12.26
CA VAL A 270 6.06 25.39 -12.13
C VAL A 270 5.04 25.29 -13.26
N SER A 271 3.78 25.57 -12.97
CA SER A 271 2.73 25.43 -13.97
C SER A 271 1.68 26.50 -13.87
N GLN A 272 1.27 27.03 -15.02
CA GLN A 272 0.04 27.80 -15.14
C GLN A 272 -1.07 26.86 -15.57
N LEU A 273 -2.11 26.75 -14.73
CA LEU A 273 -3.26 25.92 -15.00
C LEU A 273 -4.13 26.60 -16.06
N ALA A 274 -4.48 25.86 -17.12
CA ALA A 274 -5.30 26.38 -18.21
C ALA A 274 -6.81 26.14 -17.98
N ILE A 275 -7.14 25.18 -17.12
CA ILE A 275 -8.53 24.79 -16.82
C ILE A 275 -9.07 25.70 -15.73
N ASN A 276 -10.25 26.28 -15.96
CA ASN A 276 -11.03 27.04 -14.98
C ASN A 276 -10.29 28.23 -14.32
N GLY A 277 -9.52 29.02 -15.09
CA GLY A 277 -9.00 30.33 -14.65
C GLY A 277 -7.48 30.48 -14.72
N LYS A 278 -6.94 31.53 -14.05
CA LYS A 278 -5.49 31.81 -13.93
C LYS A 278 -4.88 31.08 -12.72
N GLY A 279 -5.03 29.76 -12.68
CA GLY A 279 -4.48 28.94 -11.61
C GLY A 279 -2.98 28.72 -11.75
N MET A 280 -2.35 28.21 -10.69
CA MET A 280 -0.96 27.77 -10.72
C MET A 280 -0.79 26.48 -9.94
N HIS A 281 0.19 25.67 -10.34
CA HIS A 281 0.59 24.49 -9.61
C HIS A 281 2.11 24.34 -9.64
N ASP A 282 2.72 24.71 -8.53
CA ASP A 282 4.16 24.67 -8.34
C ASP A 282 4.51 23.58 -7.32
N VAL A 283 5.40 22.67 -7.71
CA VAL A 283 5.82 21.55 -6.87
C VAL A 283 7.33 21.53 -6.80
N LYS A 284 7.88 21.63 -5.58
CA LYS A 284 9.33 21.61 -5.33
C LYS A 284 9.66 20.54 -4.30
N LEU A 285 10.49 19.57 -4.68
CA LEU A 285 10.78 18.38 -3.90
C LEU A 285 12.28 18.07 -3.86
N THR A 286 12.73 17.62 -2.69
CA THR A 286 14.01 16.95 -2.50
C THR A 286 13.75 15.46 -2.30
N TRP A 287 14.54 14.64 -2.98
CA TRP A 287 14.36 13.19 -3.08
C TRP A 287 15.51 12.45 -2.40
N GLU A 288 15.18 11.38 -1.72
CA GLU A 288 16.11 10.42 -1.12
C GLU A 288 15.55 9.00 -1.26
N GLY A 289 16.40 7.99 -1.32
CA GLY A 289 15.94 6.61 -1.32
C GLY A 289 16.94 5.62 -1.87
N PHE A 290 16.44 4.52 -2.40
CA PHE A 290 17.23 3.38 -2.84
C PHE A 290 16.68 2.73 -4.11
N ILE A 291 17.61 2.24 -4.93
CA ILE A 291 17.32 1.33 -6.04
C ILE A 291 18.10 0.04 -5.82
N PHE A 292 17.38 -1.08 -5.88
CA PHE A 292 17.98 -2.41 -5.90
C PHE A 292 18.01 -2.90 -7.34
N VAL A 293 19.19 -3.23 -7.84
CA VAL A 293 19.39 -3.70 -9.21
C VAL A 293 19.89 -5.14 -9.21
N LYS A 294 19.23 -6.02 -9.97
CA LYS A 294 19.68 -7.39 -10.28
C LYS A 294 19.95 -7.47 -11.78
N GLY A 295 21.22 -7.54 -12.18
CA GLY A 295 21.62 -7.46 -13.58
C GLY A 295 21.18 -6.14 -14.24
N ASN A 296 20.29 -6.21 -15.23
CA ASN A 296 19.71 -5.04 -15.90
C ASN A 296 18.27 -4.71 -15.44
N ARG A 297 17.82 -5.31 -14.33
CA ARG A 297 16.46 -5.19 -13.82
C ARG A 297 16.45 -4.50 -12.47
N MET A 298 15.42 -3.70 -12.26
CA MET A 298 15.14 -3.11 -10.96
C MET A 298 14.36 -4.13 -10.12
N ALA A 299 14.99 -4.62 -9.05
CA ALA A 299 14.38 -5.56 -8.11
C ALA A 299 13.46 -4.84 -7.11
N GLN A 300 13.78 -3.59 -6.78
CA GLN A 300 12.95 -2.75 -5.93
C GLN A 300 13.31 -1.27 -6.12
N LEU A 301 12.30 -0.40 -5.99
CA LEU A 301 12.44 1.05 -5.94
C LEU A 301 11.83 1.55 -4.64
N LEU A 302 12.59 2.32 -3.87
CA LEU A 302 12.11 3.00 -2.67
C LEU A 302 12.53 4.45 -2.76
N LEU A 303 11.61 5.40 -2.87
CA LEU A 303 11.92 6.82 -2.82
C LEU A 303 11.03 7.52 -1.81
N ALA A 304 11.59 8.50 -1.11
CA ALA A 304 10.87 9.48 -0.34
C ALA A 304 11.18 10.87 -0.90
N ALA A 305 10.16 11.71 -0.95
CA ALA A 305 10.31 13.11 -1.31
C ALA A 305 9.76 14.00 -0.21
N ARG A 306 10.41 15.13 0.05
CA ARG A 306 9.92 16.18 0.95
C ARG A 306 10.07 17.53 0.28
N GLY A 307 9.13 18.43 0.51
CA GLY A 307 9.24 19.77 -0.02
C GLY A 307 7.99 20.60 0.18
N THR A 308 7.68 21.43 -0.82
CA THR A 308 6.57 22.38 -0.76
C THR A 308 5.75 22.32 -2.04
N GLU A 309 4.47 22.57 -1.89
CA GLU A 309 3.53 22.60 -2.98
C GLU A 309 2.60 23.79 -2.86
N LYS A 310 2.40 24.48 -3.99
CA LYS A 310 1.45 25.56 -4.12
C LYS A 310 0.49 25.26 -5.25
N LEU A 311 -0.78 25.06 -4.92
CA LEU A 311 -1.86 24.75 -5.85
C LEU A 311 -2.98 25.79 -5.70
N GLU A 312 -3.19 26.58 -6.75
CA GLU A 312 -4.30 27.51 -6.87
C GLU A 312 -5.14 27.13 -8.08
N PHE A 313 -6.40 26.75 -7.88
CA PHE A 313 -7.35 26.39 -8.95
C PHE A 313 -8.65 27.18 -8.78
N ALA A 314 -9.23 27.64 -9.90
CA ALA A 314 -10.35 28.60 -9.89
C ALA A 314 -10.08 29.83 -9.00
N LYS A 315 -8.91 30.48 -9.21
CA LYS A 315 -8.44 31.68 -8.50
C LYS A 315 -9.28 32.94 -8.82
N ASP A 316 -9.03 34.01 -8.08
CA ASP A 316 -9.64 35.35 -8.25
C ASP A 316 -11.17 35.31 -8.10
N ASP A 317 -11.87 36.19 -8.80
CA ASP A 317 -13.32 36.31 -8.78
C ASP A 317 -14.02 35.27 -9.70
N HIS A 318 -13.47 34.04 -9.70
CA HIS A 318 -14.02 32.94 -10.47
C HIS A 318 -15.46 32.66 -10.01
N PRO A 319 -16.42 32.39 -10.92
CA PRO A 319 -17.81 32.15 -10.56
C PRO A 319 -18.00 31.08 -9.47
N LEU A 320 -17.15 30.06 -9.47
CA LEU A 320 -17.16 29.00 -8.44
C LEU A 320 -16.84 29.48 -7.02
N LYS A 321 -16.12 30.60 -6.83
CA LYS A 321 -15.88 31.19 -5.50
C LYS A 321 -17.07 31.99 -4.97
N ARG A 322 -17.95 32.47 -5.86
CA ARG A 322 -19.12 33.28 -5.49
C ARG A 322 -20.28 32.43 -4.98
N GLU A 323 -20.26 31.13 -5.27
CA GLU A 323 -21.25 30.18 -4.80
C GLU A 323 -20.72 29.46 -3.54
N LYS A 324 -21.17 29.82 -2.34
CA LYS A 324 -21.00 28.95 -1.17
C LYS A 324 -21.92 27.73 -1.36
N LYS A 325 -21.38 26.63 -1.85
CA LYS A 325 -22.08 25.35 -1.95
C LYS A 325 -21.25 24.25 -1.30
N ASP A 326 -21.93 23.18 -0.90
CA ASP A 326 -21.26 21.96 -0.44
C ASP A 326 -20.40 21.37 -1.57
N GLU A 327 -19.34 20.63 -1.22
CA GLU A 327 -18.37 20.10 -2.20
C GLU A 327 -19.03 19.23 -3.28
N VAL A 328 -20.09 18.51 -2.90
CA VAL A 328 -20.87 17.63 -3.79
C VAL A 328 -21.66 18.39 -4.89
N ALA A 329 -21.73 19.71 -4.81
CA ALA A 329 -22.29 20.56 -5.85
C ALA A 329 -21.29 20.90 -6.97
N PHE A 330 -20.00 20.62 -6.77
CA PHE A 330 -18.90 20.98 -7.67
C PHE A 330 -18.28 19.77 -8.40
N LEU A 331 -19.00 18.64 -8.50
CA LEU A 331 -18.45 17.42 -9.12
C LEU A 331 -17.93 17.65 -10.55
N PRO A 332 -18.61 18.40 -11.44
CA PRO A 332 -18.08 18.72 -12.77
C PRO A 332 -17.17 19.96 -12.69
N GLY A 333 -15.91 19.79 -13.09
CA GLY A 333 -14.95 20.89 -13.20
C GLY A 333 -14.17 21.22 -11.92
N GLY A 334 -14.44 20.51 -10.82
CA GLY A 334 -13.73 20.67 -9.55
C GLY A 334 -14.15 21.89 -8.76
N ARG A 335 -13.73 21.93 -7.49
CA ARG A 335 -13.96 23.06 -6.57
C ARG A 335 -12.78 24.03 -6.62
N PRO A 336 -12.94 25.30 -6.20
CA PRO A 336 -11.79 26.17 -5.99
C PRO A 336 -10.80 25.57 -4.98
N VAL A 337 -9.51 25.61 -5.33
CA VAL A 337 -8.43 25.14 -4.48
C VAL A 337 -7.46 26.28 -4.22
N ASP A 338 -7.02 26.40 -2.98
CA ASP A 338 -5.96 27.31 -2.56
C ASP A 338 -5.16 26.62 -1.46
N VAL A 339 -4.10 25.91 -1.87
CA VAL A 339 -3.20 25.18 -0.99
C VAL A 339 -1.80 25.73 -1.14
N SER A 340 -1.17 25.97 0.00
CA SER A 340 0.25 26.26 0.12
C SER A 340 0.75 25.52 1.36
N ALA A 341 1.41 24.38 1.16
CA ALA A 341 1.76 23.48 2.26
C ALA A 341 3.14 22.84 2.07
N GLY A 342 3.70 22.37 3.19
CA GLY A 342 4.75 21.35 3.13
C GLY A 342 4.14 20.03 2.65
N VAL A 343 4.93 19.20 1.97
CA VAL A 343 4.46 17.92 1.43
C VAL A 343 5.48 16.81 1.65
N ARG A 344 4.99 15.57 1.75
CA ARG A 344 5.81 14.36 1.70
C ARG A 344 5.20 13.34 0.75
N TYR A 345 6.07 12.69 -0.01
CA TYR A 345 5.71 11.60 -0.91
C TYR A 345 6.56 10.37 -0.63
N GLY A 346 5.98 9.20 -0.80
CA GLY A 346 6.66 7.90 -0.79
C GLY A 346 6.34 7.14 -2.05
N ILE A 347 7.35 6.52 -2.66
CA ILE A 347 7.22 5.65 -3.83
C ILE A 347 7.79 4.28 -3.48
N ILE A 348 6.99 3.25 -3.72
CA ILE A 348 7.40 1.85 -3.61
C ILE A 348 7.16 1.18 -4.96
N GLY A 349 8.23 0.74 -5.62
CA GLY A 349 8.18 0.02 -6.87
C GLY A 349 8.60 -1.43 -6.70
N GLU A 350 7.75 -2.34 -7.20
CA GLU A 350 7.96 -3.78 -7.16
C GLU A 350 7.83 -4.38 -8.58
N PRO A 351 8.64 -5.37 -8.96
CA PRO A 351 8.49 -6.10 -10.21
C PRO A 351 7.10 -6.72 -10.32
N ILE A 352 6.50 -6.58 -11.49
CA ILE A 352 5.30 -7.33 -11.85
C ILE A 352 5.77 -8.72 -12.26
N ALA A 353 5.22 -9.76 -11.61
CA ALA A 353 5.40 -11.13 -12.05
C ALA A 353 4.93 -11.24 -13.52
N GLY A 354 5.88 -11.44 -14.43
CA GLY A 354 5.57 -11.73 -15.83
C GLY A 354 5.45 -13.24 -16.00
N ASP A 355 4.50 -13.68 -16.83
CA ASP A 355 4.65 -14.95 -17.53
C ASP A 355 5.97 -14.85 -18.32
N GLU A 356 6.92 -15.72 -18.01
CA GLU A 356 8.22 -15.74 -18.67
C GLU A 356 8.04 -15.90 -20.19
N PRO A 357 8.77 -15.14 -21.03
CA PRO A 357 8.81 -15.42 -22.45
C PRO A 357 9.47 -16.78 -22.64
N LYS A 358 8.75 -17.72 -23.25
CA LYS A 358 9.28 -18.99 -23.75
C LYS A 358 10.31 -18.72 -24.85
N GLY A 359 11.54 -18.41 -24.43
CA GLY A 359 12.73 -18.45 -25.27
C GLY A 359 13.17 -19.90 -25.40
N GLY A 360 13.05 -20.45 -26.60
CA GLY A 360 13.44 -21.82 -26.90
C GLY A 360 14.91 -22.07 -26.64
N ASN A 361 15.20 -23.02 -25.76
CA ASN A 361 15.84 -24.26 -26.16
C ASN A 361 15.56 -25.31 -25.08
N GLU A 362 14.89 -26.39 -25.48
CA GLU A 362 14.80 -27.59 -24.66
C GLU A 362 16.21 -28.13 -24.41
N SER A 363 16.60 -28.19 -23.15
CA SER A 363 17.40 -29.30 -22.64
C SER A 363 17.09 -29.52 -21.17
N ALA A 364 16.75 -30.76 -20.89
CA ALA A 364 16.30 -31.29 -19.63
C ALA A 364 17.26 -30.99 -18.48
N ASN A 365 16.75 -30.35 -17.44
CA ASN A 365 16.81 -30.85 -16.07
C ASN A 365 15.90 -29.99 -15.20
N GLY A 366 14.86 -30.61 -14.63
CA GLY A 366 14.05 -29.97 -13.60
C GLY A 366 14.90 -29.74 -12.36
N SER A 367 15.10 -28.48 -11.98
CA SER A 367 15.55 -28.11 -10.64
C SER A 367 14.48 -27.23 -10.01
N ALA A 368 14.10 -27.63 -8.80
CA ALA A 368 13.08 -27.02 -7.98
C ALA A 368 13.55 -25.68 -7.43
N ASP A 369 13.38 -24.57 -8.16
CA ASP A 369 13.65 -23.23 -7.62
C ASP A 369 12.63 -22.23 -8.17
N ASN A 370 11.46 -22.18 -7.53
CA ASN A 370 10.55 -21.04 -7.67
C ASN A 370 9.81 -20.83 -6.34
N VAL A 371 10.58 -20.44 -5.33
CA VAL A 371 10.06 -19.86 -4.09
C VAL A 371 10.47 -18.39 -4.13
N GLN A 372 9.49 -17.49 -4.22
CA GLN A 372 9.70 -16.04 -4.21
C GLN A 372 10.42 -15.63 -2.92
N GLU A 373 11.73 -15.37 -3.00
CA GLU A 373 12.55 -15.01 -1.84
C GLU A 373 12.22 -13.60 -1.34
N PHE A 374 11.66 -13.52 -0.14
CA PHE A 374 11.53 -12.25 0.59
C PHE A 374 12.90 -11.82 1.11
N PRO A 375 13.29 -10.52 1.02
CA PRO A 375 14.57 -10.04 1.55
C PRO A 375 14.73 -10.38 3.03
N GLU A 376 15.90 -10.92 3.42
CA GLU A 376 16.17 -11.39 4.78
C GLU A 376 15.91 -10.32 5.84
N GLU A 377 16.24 -9.06 5.55
CA GLU A 377 16.03 -7.94 6.47
C GLU A 377 14.54 -7.64 6.74
N ALA A 378 13.68 -7.79 5.73
CA ALA A 378 12.24 -7.65 5.92
C ALA A 378 11.67 -8.81 6.76
N ARG A 379 12.23 -10.02 6.61
CA ARG A 379 11.93 -11.15 7.50
C ARG A 379 12.43 -10.86 8.92
N ARG A 380 13.65 -10.33 9.07
CA ARG A 380 14.24 -9.96 10.36
C ARG A 380 13.37 -8.95 11.10
N GLN A 381 12.89 -7.90 10.42
CA GLN A 381 12.01 -6.89 11.02
C GLN A 381 10.65 -7.46 11.46
N LEU A 382 10.04 -8.31 10.63
CA LEU A 382 8.81 -9.03 10.98
C LEU A 382 9.02 -9.93 12.21
N ILE A 383 10.13 -10.67 12.24
CA ILE A 383 10.48 -11.61 13.31
C ILE A 383 10.80 -10.85 14.60
N ASN A 384 11.48 -9.71 14.51
CA ASN A 384 11.71 -8.83 15.66
C ASN A 384 10.40 -8.27 16.23
N ALA A 385 9.41 -8.03 15.37
CA ALA A 385 8.10 -7.52 15.79
C ALA A 385 7.19 -8.60 16.40
N LEU A 386 7.24 -9.83 15.89
CA LEU A 386 6.35 -10.93 16.30
C LEU A 386 6.97 -11.84 17.37
N GLY A 387 8.29 -12.05 17.33
CA GLY A 387 9.04 -12.92 18.23
C GLY A 387 8.67 -14.41 18.13
N GLY A 388 9.24 -15.20 19.03
CA GLY A 388 8.88 -16.60 19.26
C GLY A 388 9.02 -17.48 18.02
N SER A 389 8.00 -18.30 17.75
CA SER A 389 8.05 -19.31 16.67
C SER A 389 8.14 -18.75 15.26
N HIS A 390 8.03 -17.44 15.08
CA HIS A 390 8.31 -16.78 13.81
C HIS A 390 9.80 -16.84 13.43
N LEU A 391 10.70 -17.17 14.38
CA LEU A 391 12.12 -17.44 14.11
C LEU A 391 12.35 -18.52 13.05
N VAL A 392 11.39 -19.43 12.87
CA VAL A 392 11.42 -20.47 11.82
C VAL A 392 11.60 -19.91 10.41
N PHE A 393 11.27 -18.63 10.17
CA PHE A 393 11.42 -17.99 8.86
C PHE A 393 12.81 -17.40 8.60
N ARG A 394 13.75 -17.50 9.56
CA ARG A 394 15.16 -17.13 9.34
C ARG A 394 15.90 -18.23 8.61
N ASP A 395 16.74 -17.87 7.65
CA ASP A 395 17.45 -18.84 6.82
C ASP A 395 18.40 -19.71 7.67
N LYS A 396 19.16 -19.09 8.60
CA LYS A 396 19.98 -19.83 9.60
C LYS A 396 19.16 -20.84 10.42
N VAL A 397 17.91 -20.53 10.74
CA VAL A 397 17.04 -21.45 11.49
C VAL A 397 16.55 -22.57 10.59
N LEU A 398 16.15 -22.29 9.36
CA LEU A 398 15.75 -23.33 8.39
C LEU A 398 16.89 -24.32 8.12
N GLU A 399 18.12 -23.82 7.98
CA GLU A 399 19.34 -24.61 7.82
C GLU A 399 19.61 -25.48 9.06
N GLU A 400 19.56 -24.88 10.25
CA GLU A 400 19.75 -25.61 11.52
C GLU A 400 18.70 -26.70 11.73
N LEU A 401 17.44 -26.42 11.36
CA LEU A 401 16.33 -27.36 11.42
C LEU A 401 16.39 -28.43 10.31
N LYS A 402 17.29 -28.28 9.32
CA LYS A 402 17.43 -29.18 8.18
C LYS A 402 16.08 -29.48 7.52
N VAL A 403 15.29 -28.44 7.31
CA VAL A 403 13.97 -28.59 6.68
C VAL A 403 14.12 -29.19 5.28
N SER A 404 13.20 -30.08 4.88
CA SER A 404 13.17 -30.56 3.50
C SER A 404 12.70 -29.46 2.55
N ASP A 405 12.93 -29.64 1.25
CA ASP A 405 12.47 -28.69 0.23
C ASP A 405 10.95 -28.48 0.29
N ASP A 406 10.18 -29.55 0.47
CA ASP A 406 8.73 -29.49 0.67
C ASP A 406 8.33 -28.67 1.91
N GLN A 407 9.04 -28.83 3.02
CA GLN A 407 8.79 -28.08 4.26
C GLN A 407 9.14 -26.60 4.07
N LYS A 408 10.30 -26.32 3.47
CA LYS A 408 10.75 -24.97 3.14
C LYS A 408 9.75 -24.28 2.23
N GLN A 409 9.25 -24.96 1.20
CA GLN A 409 8.24 -24.44 0.29
C GLN A 409 6.94 -24.09 1.03
N LYS A 410 6.42 -25.00 1.88
CA LYS A 410 5.21 -24.74 2.69
C LYS A 410 5.38 -23.54 3.62
N LEU A 411 6.51 -23.46 4.33
CA LEU A 411 6.85 -22.34 5.21
C LEU A 411 6.87 -21.03 4.41
N MET A 412 7.56 -20.99 3.28
CA MET A 412 7.69 -19.78 2.46
C MET A 412 6.39 -19.36 1.78
N GLN A 413 5.51 -20.29 1.41
CA GLN A 413 4.17 -19.96 0.92
C GLN A 413 3.29 -19.30 1.99
N ARG A 414 3.55 -19.57 3.28
CA ARG A 414 2.79 -19.01 4.40
C ARG A 414 3.23 -17.58 4.74
N LEU A 415 4.51 -17.27 4.57
CA LEU A 415 5.15 -16.03 4.98
C LEU A 415 4.47 -14.74 4.42
N PRO A 416 4.08 -14.63 3.14
CA PRO A 416 3.41 -13.44 2.61
C PRO A 416 2.10 -13.10 3.33
N GLY A 417 1.35 -14.13 3.73
CA GLY A 417 0.08 -13.96 4.44
C GLY A 417 0.30 -13.43 5.86
N ILE A 418 1.34 -13.92 6.54
CA ILE A 418 1.74 -13.44 7.87
C ILE A 418 2.14 -11.97 7.78
N ILE A 419 3.02 -11.61 6.83
CA ILE A 419 3.47 -10.23 6.61
C ILE A 419 2.28 -9.29 6.38
N LYS A 420 1.38 -9.65 5.46
CA LYS A 420 0.21 -8.83 5.13
C LYS A 420 -0.70 -8.64 6.35
N GLU A 421 -0.94 -9.69 7.14
CA GLU A 421 -1.77 -9.60 8.33
C GLU A 421 -1.11 -8.70 9.40
N THR A 422 0.21 -8.83 9.61
CA THR A 422 0.95 -8.03 10.59
C THR A 422 1.01 -6.57 10.22
N MET A 423 1.30 -6.25 8.96
CA MET A 423 1.27 -4.87 8.47
C MET A 423 -0.13 -4.27 8.60
N GLY A 424 -1.18 -5.01 8.24
CA GLY A 424 -2.55 -4.56 8.42
C GLY A 424 -2.92 -4.28 9.88
N HIS A 425 -2.44 -5.11 10.82
CA HIS A 425 -2.65 -4.86 12.24
C HIS A 425 -1.95 -3.58 12.71
N PHE A 426 -0.69 -3.36 12.33
CA PHE A 426 0.05 -2.16 12.73
C PHE A 426 -0.55 -0.87 12.20
N LEU A 427 -1.07 -0.87 10.97
CA LEU A 427 -1.82 0.27 10.42
C LEU A 427 -3.09 0.57 11.24
N ASN A 428 -3.78 -0.46 11.76
CA ASN A 428 -5.01 -0.28 12.53
C ASN A 428 -4.79 0.26 13.94
N ILE A 429 -3.56 0.22 14.46
CA ILE A 429 -3.22 0.66 15.82
C ILE A 429 -2.24 1.84 15.83
N GLU A 430 -1.96 2.44 14.67
CA GLU A 430 -0.98 3.53 14.50
C GLU A 430 -1.29 4.74 15.40
N ASP A 431 -2.57 5.02 15.65
CA ASP A 431 -3.01 6.14 16.49
C ASP A 431 -3.01 5.82 18.00
N LEU A 432 -2.81 4.55 18.39
CA LEU A 432 -2.81 4.15 19.79
C LEU A 432 -1.47 4.52 20.45
N GLN A 433 -1.52 4.87 21.74
CA GLN A 433 -0.33 5.24 22.51
C GLN A 433 -0.32 4.59 23.89
N GLY A 434 0.88 4.55 24.49
CA GLY A 434 1.07 4.12 25.87
C GLY A 434 0.60 2.68 26.14
N ALA A 435 -0.02 2.48 27.30
CA ALA A 435 -0.43 1.14 27.76
C ALA A 435 -1.48 0.46 26.86
N VAL A 436 -2.27 1.23 26.09
CA VAL A 436 -3.28 0.67 25.18
C VAL A 436 -2.60 0.07 23.94
N LEU A 437 -1.64 0.78 23.35
CA LEU A 437 -0.84 0.28 22.24
C LEU A 437 -0.09 -1.01 22.62
N GLU A 438 0.55 -1.03 23.79
CA GLU A 438 1.30 -2.21 24.25
C GLU A 438 0.39 -3.44 24.43
N LYS A 439 -0.82 -3.22 24.97
CA LYS A 439 -1.82 -4.29 25.15
C LYS A 439 -2.29 -4.86 23.81
N GLU A 440 -2.54 -4.02 22.82
CA GLU A 440 -2.93 -4.45 21.47
C GLU A 440 -1.80 -5.23 20.77
N HIS A 441 -0.56 -4.73 20.83
CA HIS A 441 0.61 -5.46 20.34
C HIS A 441 0.78 -6.83 21.00
N GLN A 442 0.58 -6.91 22.32
CA GLN A 442 0.67 -8.17 23.05
C GLN A 442 -0.44 -9.15 22.63
N ALA A 443 -1.68 -8.67 22.52
CA ALA A 443 -2.82 -9.49 22.09
C ALA A 443 -2.62 -10.02 20.66
N TYR A 444 -2.11 -9.18 19.76
CA TYR A 444 -1.82 -9.60 18.39
C TYR A 444 -0.68 -10.62 18.32
N ARG A 445 0.42 -10.43 19.06
CA ARG A 445 1.51 -11.42 19.15
C ARG A 445 0.99 -12.79 19.57
N GLN A 446 0.13 -12.85 20.59
CA GLN A 446 -0.50 -14.10 21.03
C GLN A 446 -1.39 -14.73 19.94
N LYS A 447 -2.18 -13.91 19.25
CA LYS A 447 -3.03 -14.38 18.14
C LYS A 447 -2.23 -14.91 16.95
N ALA A 448 -1.17 -14.20 16.55
CA ALA A 448 -0.29 -14.61 15.46
C ALA A 448 0.41 -15.92 15.80
N GLN A 449 0.93 -16.03 17.02
CA GLN A 449 1.51 -17.27 17.55
C GLN A 449 0.52 -18.43 17.53
N GLY A 450 -0.70 -18.25 18.04
CA GLY A 450 -1.74 -19.28 18.05
C GLY A 450 -2.17 -19.76 16.67
N LYS A 451 -2.01 -18.93 15.63
CA LYS A 451 -2.24 -19.31 14.23
C LYS A 451 -1.06 -20.06 13.62
N LEU A 452 0.16 -19.77 14.06
CA LEU A 452 1.38 -20.36 13.52
C LEU A 452 1.63 -21.75 14.10
N THR A 453 1.39 -21.95 15.39
CA THR A 453 1.67 -23.22 16.09
C THR A 453 1.05 -24.44 15.40
N PRO A 454 -0.26 -24.50 15.08
CA PRO A 454 -0.84 -25.68 14.41
C PRO A 454 -0.26 -25.92 13.02
N PHE A 455 0.15 -24.85 12.33
CA PHE A 455 0.77 -24.98 11.01
C PHE A 455 2.17 -25.60 11.12
N LEU A 456 2.96 -25.21 12.13
CA LEU A 456 4.27 -25.79 12.37
C LEU A 456 4.17 -27.26 12.80
N GLU A 457 3.22 -27.61 13.66
CA GLU A 457 2.96 -29.00 14.09
C GLU A 457 2.61 -29.92 12.91
N ASN A 458 1.92 -29.39 11.89
CA ASN A 458 1.57 -30.13 10.69
C ASN A 458 2.67 -30.14 9.61
N THR A 459 3.70 -29.29 9.73
CA THR A 459 4.73 -29.09 8.70
C THR A 459 6.08 -29.66 9.11
N LEU A 460 6.47 -29.46 10.38
CA LEU A 460 7.76 -29.86 10.92
C LEU A 460 7.64 -31.21 11.65
N LYS A 461 8.74 -31.96 11.67
CA LYS A 461 8.87 -33.19 12.47
C LYS A 461 9.07 -32.84 13.95
N GLU A 462 8.87 -33.82 14.82
CA GLU A 462 9.00 -33.65 16.27
C GLU A 462 10.39 -33.16 16.70
N ASP A 463 11.46 -33.70 16.11
CA ASP A 463 12.84 -33.28 16.36
C ASP A 463 13.11 -31.84 15.89
N GLN A 464 12.52 -31.44 14.76
CA GLN A 464 12.59 -30.07 14.25
C GLN A 464 11.81 -29.09 15.13
N LEU A 465 10.63 -29.47 15.61
CA LEU A 465 9.85 -28.67 16.57
C LEU A 465 10.60 -28.49 17.88
N GLN A 466 11.21 -29.57 18.39
CA GLN A 466 12.03 -29.51 19.59
C GLN A 466 13.24 -28.60 19.39
N ARG A 467 13.93 -28.67 18.25
CA ARG A 467 15.06 -27.80 17.95
C ARG A 467 14.64 -26.34 17.79
N LEU A 468 13.50 -26.08 17.15
CA LEU A 468 12.95 -24.73 17.05
C LEU A 468 12.66 -24.14 18.43
N ARG A 469 12.05 -24.92 19.33
CA ARG A 469 11.82 -24.49 20.73
C ARG A 469 13.12 -24.15 21.47
N GLN A 470 14.20 -24.92 21.25
CA GLN A 470 15.51 -24.60 21.81
C GLN A 470 16.05 -23.25 21.30
N VAL A 471 15.93 -22.99 20.00
CA VAL A 471 16.37 -21.72 19.39
C VAL A 471 15.53 -20.54 19.88
N GLU A 472 14.22 -20.72 20.04
CA GLU A 472 13.33 -19.72 20.65
C GLU A 472 13.80 -19.34 22.07
N LEU A 473 14.11 -20.34 22.91
CA LEU A 473 14.58 -20.11 24.27
C LEU A 473 15.94 -19.40 24.31
N GLN A 474 16.83 -19.67 23.35
CA GLN A 474 18.10 -18.95 23.24
C GLN A 474 17.90 -17.47 22.89
N GLN A 475 16.95 -17.15 22.00
CA GLN A 475 16.65 -15.77 21.61
C GLN A 475 15.90 -14.98 22.69
N GLU A 476 14.95 -15.62 23.37
CA GLU A 476 14.23 -15.01 24.49
C GLU A 476 15.13 -14.85 25.73
N GLY A 477 16.13 -15.73 25.89
CA GLY A 477 17.07 -15.70 27.01
C GLY A 477 16.39 -15.96 28.35
N ALA A 478 17.00 -15.50 29.44
CA ALA A 478 16.52 -15.73 30.80
C ALA A 478 15.12 -15.15 31.08
N PHE A 479 14.61 -14.21 30.26
CA PHE A 479 13.25 -13.70 30.39
C PHE A 479 12.16 -14.74 30.11
N SER A 480 12.47 -15.76 29.28
CA SER A 480 11.56 -16.89 29.03
C SER A 480 11.24 -17.71 30.28
N LEU A 481 12.05 -17.62 31.34
CA LEU A 481 11.81 -18.28 32.64
C LEU A 481 10.53 -17.77 33.32
N GLY A 482 10.02 -16.60 32.90
CA GLY A 482 8.72 -16.07 33.33
C GLY A 482 7.52 -16.75 32.68
N ARG A 483 7.72 -17.58 31.63
CA ARG A 483 6.63 -18.29 30.94
C ARG A 483 6.09 -19.43 31.81
N PRO A 484 4.77 -19.66 31.87
CA PRO A 484 4.18 -20.70 32.72
C PRO A 484 4.66 -22.12 32.40
N ASP A 485 4.90 -22.45 31.12
CA ASP A 485 5.36 -23.76 30.68
C ASP A 485 6.81 -24.02 31.13
N ILE A 486 7.70 -23.06 30.89
CA ILE A 486 9.11 -23.15 31.30
C ILE A 486 9.24 -23.16 32.82
N GLY A 487 8.46 -22.31 33.50
CA GLY A 487 8.41 -22.27 34.95
C GLY A 487 7.95 -23.59 35.57
N LYS A 488 7.01 -24.29 34.92
CA LYS A 488 6.56 -25.63 35.33
C LYS A 488 7.66 -26.68 35.12
N ASP A 489 8.32 -26.66 33.96
CA ASP A 489 9.37 -27.61 33.61
C ASP A 489 10.58 -27.48 34.56
N LEU A 490 11.00 -26.24 34.88
CA LEU A 490 12.08 -25.93 35.81
C LEU A 490 11.66 -25.90 37.29
N LYS A 491 10.39 -26.16 37.59
CA LYS A 491 9.83 -26.11 38.95
C LYS A 491 10.18 -24.81 39.69
N ILE A 492 10.06 -23.68 38.99
CA ILE A 492 10.31 -22.35 39.54
C ILE A 492 9.34 -22.10 40.70
N THR A 493 9.87 -21.75 41.87
CA THR A 493 9.05 -21.49 43.06
C THR A 493 8.30 -20.17 42.96
N ASP A 494 7.24 -19.99 43.75
CA ASP A 494 6.53 -18.71 43.82
C ASP A 494 7.45 -17.56 44.24
N GLU A 495 8.44 -17.84 45.08
CA GLU A 495 9.42 -16.85 45.52
C GLU A 495 10.37 -16.45 44.38
N GLN A 496 10.93 -17.42 43.65
CA GLN A 496 11.73 -17.14 42.44
C GLN A 496 10.92 -16.36 41.40
N ARG A 497 9.65 -16.72 41.21
CA ARG A 497 8.75 -16.02 40.30
C ARG A 497 8.54 -14.56 40.72
N LYS A 498 8.33 -14.29 42.01
CA LYS A 498 8.24 -12.91 42.53
C LYS A 498 9.53 -12.13 42.28
N GLN A 499 10.68 -12.74 42.51
CA GLN A 499 11.99 -12.13 42.27
C GLN A 499 12.22 -11.84 40.78
N PHE A 500 11.83 -12.74 39.88
CA PHE A 500 11.86 -12.51 38.44
C PHE A 500 11.00 -11.31 38.05
N MET A 501 9.76 -11.23 38.55
CA MET A 501 8.86 -10.12 38.26
C MET A 501 9.41 -8.78 38.78
N ALA A 502 10.05 -8.77 39.96
CA ALA A 502 10.71 -7.58 40.49
C ALA A 502 11.85 -7.11 39.58
N LEU A 503 12.70 -8.04 39.10
CA LEU A 503 13.79 -7.73 38.17
C LEU A 503 13.27 -7.23 36.81
N VAL A 504 12.18 -7.80 36.29
CA VAL A 504 11.53 -7.33 35.06
C VAL A 504 10.95 -5.93 35.22
N GLN A 505 10.32 -5.63 36.36
CA GLN A 505 9.82 -4.28 36.66
C GLN A 505 10.94 -3.25 36.77
N GLU A 506 12.05 -3.59 37.41
CA GLU A 506 13.24 -2.72 37.46
C GLU A 506 13.85 -2.50 36.06
N LEU A 507 13.93 -3.55 35.25
CA LEU A 507 14.40 -3.46 33.88
C LEU A 507 13.53 -2.50 33.06
N GLN A 508 12.21 -2.64 33.14
CA GLN A 508 11.27 -1.75 32.45
C GLN A 508 11.50 -0.28 32.84
N LYS A 509 11.64 0.00 34.14
CA LYS A 509 11.94 1.36 34.65
C LYS A 509 13.26 1.93 34.12
N LYS A 510 14.27 1.08 33.87
CA LYS A 510 15.57 1.49 33.32
C LYS A 510 15.58 1.64 31.80
N ILE A 511 14.79 0.83 31.09
CA ILE A 511 14.68 0.89 29.63
C ILE A 511 13.75 2.03 29.19
N GLU A 512 12.69 2.34 29.93
CA GLU A 512 11.72 3.39 29.57
C GLU A 512 12.36 4.75 29.22
N PRO A 513 13.30 5.33 29.99
CA PRO A 513 13.95 6.57 29.60
C PRO A 513 14.81 6.44 28.35
N LEU A 514 15.47 5.29 28.14
CA LEU A 514 16.27 5.02 26.95
C LEU A 514 15.40 4.91 25.69
N ILE A 515 14.21 4.31 25.80
CA ILE A 515 13.25 4.27 24.69
C ILE A 515 12.77 5.69 24.35
N LYS A 516 12.46 6.52 25.36
CA LYS A 516 12.07 7.93 25.13
C LYS A 516 13.20 8.73 24.47
N GLU A 517 14.44 8.52 24.91
CA GLU A 517 15.64 9.10 24.28
C GLU A 517 15.76 8.66 22.81
N ALA A 518 15.59 7.36 22.53
CA ALA A 518 15.63 6.81 21.18
C ALA A 518 14.53 7.41 20.29
N GLN A 519 13.31 7.54 20.79
CA GLN A 519 12.18 8.09 20.04
C GLN A 519 12.36 9.59 19.75
N ALA A 520 12.90 10.36 20.69
CA ALA A 520 13.14 11.79 20.52
C ALA A 520 14.29 12.08 19.54
N ALA A 521 15.32 11.24 19.51
CA ALA A 521 16.53 11.42 18.71
C ALA A 521 16.52 10.73 17.34
N GLY A 522 15.41 10.08 16.94
CA GLY A 522 15.33 9.38 15.64
C GLY A 522 16.04 8.02 15.61
N ASN A 523 15.95 7.27 16.71
CA ASN A 523 16.40 5.88 16.91
C ASN A 523 17.92 5.62 16.66
N PRO A 524 18.81 6.31 17.39
CA PRO A 524 20.26 6.17 17.21
C PRO A 524 20.80 4.78 17.65
N PRO A 525 21.69 4.15 16.86
CA PRO A 525 22.30 2.84 17.18
C PRO A 525 22.94 2.74 18.58
N GLU A 526 23.49 3.84 19.09
CA GLU A 526 24.12 3.90 20.42
C GLU A 526 23.14 3.65 21.56
N VAL A 527 21.89 4.11 21.43
CA VAL A 527 20.86 3.89 22.46
C VAL A 527 20.41 2.43 22.46
N MET A 528 20.35 1.79 21.28
CA MET A 528 20.05 0.36 21.18
C MET A 528 21.12 -0.49 21.87
N LEU A 529 22.41 -0.16 21.69
CA LEU A 529 23.50 -0.84 22.40
C LEU A 529 23.40 -0.68 23.92
N LYS A 530 23.02 0.51 24.41
CA LYS A 530 22.76 0.73 25.84
C LYS A 530 21.61 -0.14 26.34
N ILE A 531 20.50 -0.22 25.59
CA ILE A 531 19.35 -1.08 25.92
C ILE A 531 19.77 -2.54 25.99
N MET A 532 20.52 -3.04 25.00
CA MET A 532 21.00 -4.43 24.98
C MET A 532 21.92 -4.73 26.18
N LYS A 533 22.82 -3.81 26.54
CA LYS A 533 23.71 -3.98 27.70
C LYS A 533 22.93 -4.01 29.02
N VAL A 534 21.91 -3.16 29.16
CA VAL A 534 21.03 -3.17 30.34
C VAL A 534 20.24 -4.47 30.38
N ARG A 535 19.69 -4.92 29.25
CA ARG A 535 18.96 -6.19 29.14
C ARG A 535 19.83 -7.37 29.58
N ARG A 536 21.05 -7.50 29.05
CA ARG A 536 21.98 -8.61 29.36
C ARG A 536 22.33 -8.67 30.86
N ASN A 537 22.58 -7.53 31.49
CA ASN A 537 22.82 -7.46 32.94
C ASN A 537 21.62 -8.01 33.76
N TYR A 538 20.39 -7.72 33.32
CA TYR A 538 19.20 -8.26 33.98
C TYR A 538 18.96 -9.74 33.67
N GLU A 539 19.36 -10.23 32.49
CA GLU A 539 19.35 -11.68 32.19
C GLU A 539 20.29 -12.43 33.13
N ASP A 540 21.52 -11.94 33.34
CA ASP A 540 22.48 -12.54 34.26
C ASP A 540 21.93 -12.60 35.70
N LYS A 541 21.22 -11.55 36.14
CA LYS A 541 20.58 -11.51 37.46
C LYS A 541 19.44 -12.51 37.57
N ILE A 542 18.63 -12.66 36.52
CA ILE A 542 17.53 -13.62 36.50
C ILE A 542 18.09 -15.04 36.54
N GLU A 543 19.11 -15.35 35.73
CA GLU A 543 19.74 -16.68 35.73
C GLU A 543 20.43 -16.99 37.06
N ALA A 544 20.99 -15.98 37.75
CA ALA A 544 21.62 -16.16 39.06
C ALA A 544 20.65 -16.65 40.15
N LEU A 545 19.35 -16.38 40.02
CA LEU A 545 18.30 -16.82 40.96
C LEU A 545 17.92 -18.30 40.78
N LEU A 546 18.36 -18.95 39.70
CA LEU A 546 18.18 -20.38 39.52
C LEU A 546 19.13 -21.16 40.45
N SER A 547 18.62 -22.23 41.05
CA SER A 547 19.45 -23.22 41.74
C SER A 547 20.38 -23.96 40.76
N ASP A 548 21.41 -24.61 41.25
CA ASP A 548 22.35 -25.35 40.38
C ASP A 548 21.66 -26.44 39.55
N GLY A 549 20.67 -27.12 40.14
CA GLY A 549 19.83 -28.09 39.43
C GLY A 549 19.02 -27.45 38.30
N GLN A 550 18.41 -26.29 38.57
CA GLN A 550 17.66 -25.53 37.57
C GLN A 550 18.57 -24.96 36.48
N LYS A 551 19.79 -24.49 36.80
CA LYS A 551 20.78 -24.04 35.82
C LYS A 551 21.20 -25.17 34.89
N LYS A 552 21.40 -26.37 35.43
CA LYS A 552 21.72 -27.56 34.61
C LYS A 552 20.57 -27.88 33.66
N GLN A 553 19.34 -27.96 34.18
CA GLN A 553 18.16 -28.23 33.35
C GLN A 553 17.91 -27.13 32.33
N TRP A 554 18.13 -25.85 32.69
CA TRP A 554 18.00 -24.72 31.79
C TRP A 554 18.98 -24.82 30.61
N LYS A 555 20.25 -25.17 30.87
CA LYS A 555 21.24 -25.44 29.81
C LYS A 555 20.84 -26.60 28.90
N GLU A 556 20.25 -27.65 29.45
CA GLU A 556 19.71 -28.77 28.66
C GLU A 556 18.52 -28.33 27.77
N MET A 557 17.63 -27.47 28.30
CA MET A 557 16.50 -26.91 27.55
C MET A 557 16.94 -25.96 26.44
N LEU A 558 18.05 -25.23 26.60
CA LEU A 558 18.61 -24.37 25.56
C LEU A 558 19.23 -25.17 24.41
N GLY A 559 19.72 -26.39 24.66
CA GLY A 559 20.38 -27.20 23.66
C GLY A 559 21.66 -26.59 23.10
N LYS A 560 22.02 -26.94 21.86
CA LYS A 560 23.25 -26.43 21.21
C LYS A 560 23.10 -24.94 20.87
N PRO A 561 24.05 -24.06 21.21
CA PRO A 561 24.01 -22.65 20.83
C PRO A 561 23.88 -22.47 19.31
N LEU A 562 23.03 -21.54 18.88
CA LEU A 562 22.91 -21.07 17.50
C LEU A 562 23.05 -19.54 17.50
N ASP A 563 24.09 -19.06 16.84
CA ASP A 563 24.28 -17.62 16.67
C ASP A 563 23.42 -17.12 15.50
N LEU A 564 22.61 -16.12 15.80
CA LEU A 564 21.65 -15.52 14.89
C LEU A 564 22.02 -14.07 14.57
N ASP A 565 23.11 -13.54 15.15
CA ASP A 565 23.61 -12.22 14.81
C ASP A 565 24.40 -12.31 13.47
N ASP A 566 23.94 -11.54 12.48
CA ASP A 566 24.71 -11.04 11.33
C ASP A 566 24.59 -9.51 11.31
#